data_AF-A0A2I0N4D7-F1
#
_entry.id   AF-A0A2I0N4D7-F1
#
_cell.length_a   1.000
_cell.length_b   1.000
_cell.length_c   1.000
_cell.angle_alpha   90.00
_cell.angle_beta   90.00
_cell.angle_gamma   90.00
#
_symmetry.space_group_name_H-M   'P 1'
#
loop_
_entity.id
_entity.type
_entity.pdbx_description
1 polymer ?
#
loop_
_entity_poly.entity_id
_entity_poly.type
_entity_poly.pdbx_seq_one_letter_code
_entity_poly.pdbx_strand_id
1 'polypeptide(L)'
;GSAGQSAGFACACPVPAKQARGRAHPLVRTSPERCTASLADLLSEYTKNAEHGIAGEKKKKAKANKLTTYDPDIEEHILKIAGTNGLLMAEFLAHGPIKETDIVERFSPLMDRKEVHQALYALRDGKVANSTQETVRLPDKKNPWVQYSWYLTLDEALFHLFGKEQRVLRDLKLTVEYEKTNNFYACPSRCMKMTFDKAYSVGFRCPNCGAEMSYLDNNPAIDNLKKAACMQEMLCGEIESRCEICRARQSLQKKRSR
;
A
#
# COMPACT_ATOMS: atom_id res chain seq x y z
N GLY A 1 61.82 -14.21 26.72
CA GLY A 1 61.45 -13.44 25.53
C GLY A 1 60.51 -14.29 24.71
N SER A 2 59.37 -13.73 24.34
CA SER A 2 58.16 -14.31 23.76
C SER A 2 58.36 -15.25 22.57
N ALA A 3 57.75 -16.44 22.65
CA ALA A 3 57.39 -17.29 21.51
C ALA A 3 55.88 -17.14 21.25
N GLY A 4 55.54 -16.89 19.99
CA GLY A 4 54.16 -16.71 19.54
C GLY A 4 53.40 -18.03 19.38
N GLN A 5 52.09 -17.97 19.59
CA GLN A 5 51.14 -18.97 19.12
C GLN A 5 49.91 -18.26 18.52
N SER A 6 49.63 -18.65 17.29
CA SER A 6 48.40 -18.46 16.54
C SER A 6 47.33 -19.44 17.03
N ALA A 7 46.06 -18.99 17.12
CA ALA A 7 44.85 -19.63 16.58
C ALA A 7 43.58 -19.34 17.41
N GLY A 8 42.53 -18.88 16.72
CA GLY A 8 41.14 -19.35 16.87
C GLY A 8 40.37 -19.00 18.15
N PHE A 9 39.61 -17.91 18.13
CA PHE A 9 38.45 -17.76 19.00
C PHE A 9 37.31 -18.66 18.49
N ALA A 10 37.08 -19.78 19.20
CA ALA A 10 35.87 -20.58 19.07
C ALA A 10 34.84 -20.12 20.11
N CYS A 11 33.73 -19.51 19.66
CA CYS A 11 32.56 -19.32 20.51
C CYS A 11 31.75 -20.63 20.55
N ALA A 12 31.83 -21.33 21.67
CA ALA A 12 30.94 -22.45 22.01
C ALA A 12 29.71 -21.91 22.76
N CYS A 13 28.52 -22.06 22.17
CA CYS A 13 27.26 -22.01 22.92
C CYS A 13 26.76 -23.45 23.14
N PRO A 14 26.33 -23.81 24.36
CA PRO A 14 25.79 -25.14 24.64
C PRO A 14 24.35 -25.25 24.15
N VAL A 15 24.05 -26.32 23.42
CA VAL A 15 22.69 -26.78 23.09
C VAL A 15 22.36 -27.95 24.02
N PRO A 16 21.21 -27.96 24.71
CA PRO A 16 20.63 -29.20 25.20
C PRO A 16 19.55 -29.70 24.24
N ALA A 17 19.67 -30.96 23.87
CA ALA A 17 18.77 -31.71 23.01
C ALA A 17 17.60 -32.35 23.81
N LYS A 18 16.41 -32.28 23.20
CA LYS A 18 15.30 -33.27 23.16
C LYS A 18 14.82 -33.94 24.45
N GLN A 19 13.52 -33.81 24.73
CA GLN A 19 12.55 -34.92 24.58
C GLN A 19 11.08 -34.47 24.57
N ALA A 20 10.31 -35.14 23.71
CA ALA A 20 8.93 -34.86 23.33
C ALA A 20 7.90 -35.58 24.22
N ARG A 21 6.63 -35.12 24.20
CA ARG A 21 5.40 -35.95 24.13
C ARG A 21 4.12 -35.12 23.96
N GLY A 22 3.43 -35.35 22.82
CA GLY A 22 1.96 -35.40 22.57
C GLY A 22 1.08 -34.17 22.89
N ARG A 23 0.16 -33.71 22.04
CA ARG A 23 -0.77 -34.46 21.17
C ARG A 23 -1.05 -33.72 19.85
N ALA A 24 -1.23 -34.51 18.79
CA ALA A 24 -1.61 -34.07 17.45
C ALA A 24 -3.10 -33.72 17.36
N HIS A 25 -3.45 -32.73 16.54
CA HIS A 25 -4.78 -32.57 15.94
C HIS A 25 -4.65 -32.51 14.40
N PRO A 26 -5.67 -32.99 13.66
CA PRO A 26 -5.51 -33.51 12.31
C PRO A 26 -5.32 -32.41 11.26
N LEU A 27 -4.49 -32.72 10.27
CA LEU A 27 -4.45 -32.04 8.99
C LEU A 27 -5.84 -32.06 8.36
N VAL A 28 -6.56 -30.94 8.41
CA VAL A 28 -7.73 -30.73 7.56
C VAL A 28 -7.20 -30.42 6.17
N ARG A 29 -7.24 -31.43 5.31
CA ARG A 29 -7.20 -31.27 3.85
C ARG A 29 -8.42 -30.45 3.45
N THR A 30 -8.25 -29.20 3.05
CA THR A 30 -9.25 -28.51 2.23
C THR A 30 -8.87 -28.71 0.76
N SER A 31 -9.76 -29.40 0.06
CA SER A 31 -9.73 -29.65 -1.39
C SER A 31 -9.79 -28.31 -2.18
N PRO A 32 -9.20 -28.22 -3.39
CA PRO A 32 -9.10 -26.96 -4.15
C PRO A 32 -10.38 -26.49 -4.87
N GLU A 33 -11.54 -27.15 -4.68
CA GLU A 33 -12.65 -27.05 -5.63
C GLU A 33 -13.87 -26.24 -5.16
N ARG A 34 -13.70 -25.11 -4.45
CA ARG A 34 -14.88 -24.31 -4.06
C ARG A 34 -14.77 -22.78 -4.17
N CYS A 35 -13.85 -22.28 -4.98
CA CYS A 35 -13.78 -20.84 -5.28
C CYS A 35 -13.73 -20.61 -6.79
N THR A 36 -14.82 -20.92 -7.50
CA THR A 36 -15.04 -20.50 -8.90
C THR A 36 -16.25 -19.58 -9.04
N ALA A 37 -16.77 -19.03 -7.94
CA ALA A 37 -17.72 -17.93 -8.03
C ALA A 37 -16.97 -16.70 -8.52
N SER A 38 -17.36 -16.17 -9.68
CA SER A 38 -16.82 -14.91 -10.18
C SER A 38 -17.16 -13.80 -9.18
N LEU A 39 -16.30 -12.80 -9.04
CA LEU A 39 -16.57 -11.59 -8.24
C LEU A 39 -17.94 -10.99 -8.60
N ALA A 40 -18.34 -11.09 -9.87
CA ALA A 40 -19.66 -10.70 -10.37
C ALA A 40 -20.83 -11.54 -9.79
N ASP A 41 -20.63 -12.83 -9.51
CA ASP A 41 -21.67 -13.72 -8.97
C ASP A 41 -21.97 -13.38 -7.51
N LEU A 42 -20.92 -13.19 -6.70
CA LEU A 42 -21.04 -12.76 -5.29
C LEU A 42 -21.71 -11.38 -5.18
N LEU A 43 -21.40 -10.47 -6.09
CA LEU A 43 -21.98 -9.12 -6.13
C LEU A 43 -23.43 -9.13 -6.67
N SER A 44 -23.79 -10.05 -7.59
CA SER A 44 -25.17 -10.20 -8.06
C SER A 44 -26.10 -10.83 -7.02
N GLU A 45 -25.57 -11.75 -6.21
CA GLU A 45 -26.33 -12.39 -5.13
C GLU A 45 -26.52 -11.42 -3.95
N TYR A 46 -25.56 -10.52 -3.74
CA TYR A 46 -25.59 -9.49 -2.72
C TYR A 46 -26.56 -8.34 -3.03
N THR A 47 -26.60 -7.85 -4.27
CA THR A 47 -27.53 -6.78 -4.70
C THR A 47 -29.00 -7.19 -4.62
N LYS A 48 -29.32 -8.47 -4.88
CA LYS A 48 -30.68 -9.03 -4.70
C LYS A 48 -31.14 -9.06 -3.24
N ASN A 49 -30.20 -9.18 -2.30
CA ASN A 49 -30.45 -9.23 -0.86
C ASN A 49 -30.41 -7.86 -0.16
N ALA A 50 -30.21 -6.76 -0.91
CA ALA A 50 -30.25 -5.39 -0.39
C ALA A 50 -31.67 -4.79 -0.41
N GLU A 51 -32.61 -5.37 -1.17
CA GLU A 51 -33.97 -4.82 -1.33
C GLU A 51 -34.94 -5.16 -0.17
N HIS A 52 -34.57 -6.06 0.75
CA HIS A 52 -35.46 -6.56 1.81
C HIS A 52 -35.27 -5.90 3.20
N GLY A 53 -34.47 -4.83 3.30
CA GLY A 53 -34.00 -4.32 4.61
C GLY A 53 -34.31 -2.87 4.98
N ILE A 54 -35.08 -2.09 4.20
CA ILE A 54 -35.41 -0.70 4.57
C ILE A 54 -36.88 -0.39 4.23
N ALA A 55 -37.75 -0.44 5.23
CA ALA A 55 -39.13 0.01 5.12
C ALA A 55 -39.24 1.51 5.46
N GLY A 56 -39.67 2.31 4.47
CA GLY A 56 -40.05 3.73 4.56
C GLY A 56 -38.86 4.68 4.37
N GLU A 57 -38.74 5.55 3.35
CA GLU A 57 -39.75 6.29 2.58
C GLU A 57 -39.34 6.53 1.11
N LYS A 58 -40.36 6.46 0.23
CA LYS A 58 -40.57 7.15 -1.06
C LYS A 58 -39.57 6.95 -2.22
N LYS A 59 -39.97 5.97 -3.04
CA LYS A 59 -39.65 5.70 -4.45
C LYS A 59 -39.26 6.94 -5.30
N LYS A 60 -38.00 6.98 -5.71
CA LYS A 60 -37.60 7.41 -7.07
C LYS A 60 -36.84 6.25 -7.70
N LYS A 61 -37.28 5.82 -8.89
CA LYS A 61 -36.69 4.70 -9.65
C LYS A 61 -35.21 4.99 -9.91
N ALA A 62 -34.31 4.42 -9.11
CA ALA A 62 -32.89 4.42 -9.40
C ALA A 62 -32.61 3.22 -10.31
N LYS A 63 -32.12 3.49 -11.52
CA LYS A 63 -31.59 2.48 -12.44
C LYS A 63 -30.57 1.62 -11.69
N ALA A 64 -30.73 0.30 -11.74
CA ALA A 64 -29.66 -0.64 -11.45
C ALA A 64 -28.47 -0.29 -12.36
N ASN A 65 -27.41 0.29 -11.80
CA ASN A 65 -26.26 0.75 -12.57
C ASN A 65 -24.96 0.41 -11.84
N LYS A 66 -24.37 -0.68 -12.33
CA LYS A 66 -22.93 -0.89 -12.57
C LYS A 66 -21.99 -0.92 -11.36
N LEU A 67 -21.43 -2.11 -11.18
CA LEU A 67 -20.41 -2.57 -10.24
C LEU A 67 -19.02 -1.89 -10.37
N THR A 68 -18.95 -0.67 -10.89
CA THR A 68 -17.69 0.05 -11.15
C THR A 68 -17.94 1.56 -11.01
N THR A 69 -18.01 2.05 -9.78
CA THR A 69 -18.25 3.49 -9.50
C THR A 69 -16.94 4.23 -9.19
N TYR A 70 -15.84 3.51 -8.95
CA TYR A 70 -14.57 4.10 -8.58
C TYR A 70 -13.67 4.38 -9.78
N ASP A 71 -12.85 5.38 -9.57
CA ASP A 71 -11.63 5.60 -10.32
C ASP A 71 -10.78 4.31 -10.36
N PRO A 72 -10.33 3.82 -11.53
CA PRO A 72 -9.54 2.59 -11.65
C PRO A 72 -8.27 2.60 -10.77
N ASP A 73 -7.65 3.76 -10.56
CA ASP A 73 -6.43 3.89 -9.74
C ASP A 73 -6.76 3.71 -8.25
N ILE A 74 -7.94 4.15 -7.83
CA ILE A 74 -8.41 3.94 -6.45
C ILE A 74 -8.77 2.47 -6.24
N GLU A 75 -9.45 1.83 -7.20
CA GLU A 75 -9.77 0.41 -7.12
C GLU A 75 -8.50 -0.44 -7.01
N GLU A 76 -7.52 -0.18 -7.88
CA GLU A 76 -6.23 -0.87 -7.82
C GLU A 76 -5.51 -0.63 -6.48
N HIS A 77 -5.55 0.60 -5.97
CA HIS A 77 -4.98 0.93 -4.66
C HIS A 77 -5.70 0.19 -3.53
N ILE A 78 -7.03 0.12 -3.54
CA ILE A 78 -7.83 -0.63 -2.56
C ILE A 78 -7.46 -2.12 -2.58
N LEU A 79 -7.36 -2.71 -3.77
CA LEU A 79 -6.95 -4.11 -3.93
C LEU A 79 -5.54 -4.36 -3.38
N LYS A 80 -4.60 -3.44 -3.61
CA LYS A 80 -3.23 -3.53 -3.08
C LYS A 80 -3.16 -3.45 -1.55
N ILE A 81 -3.99 -2.62 -0.91
CA ILE A 81 -3.93 -2.41 0.55
C ILE A 81 -4.75 -3.42 1.36
N ALA A 82 -5.95 -3.76 0.87
CA ALA A 82 -6.96 -4.48 1.65
C ALA A 82 -7.56 -5.67 0.89
N GLY A 83 -7.10 -5.95 -0.33
CA GLY A 83 -7.54 -7.07 -1.14
C GLY A 83 -9.01 -6.98 -1.55
N THR A 84 -9.58 -8.13 -1.89
CA THR A 84 -10.99 -8.26 -2.30
C THR A 84 -11.95 -7.83 -1.19
N ASN A 85 -11.62 -8.14 0.07
CA ASN A 85 -12.46 -7.79 1.22
C ASN A 85 -12.55 -6.27 1.39
N GLY A 86 -11.44 -5.56 1.21
CA GLY A 86 -11.43 -4.10 1.21
C GLY A 86 -12.28 -3.49 0.10
N LEU A 87 -12.29 -4.11 -1.09
CA LEU A 87 -13.11 -3.63 -2.21
C LEU A 87 -14.61 -3.76 -1.90
N LEU A 88 -15.03 -4.93 -1.38
CA LEU A 88 -16.42 -5.15 -0.95
C LEU A 88 -16.85 -4.14 0.13
N MET A 89 -15.96 -3.85 1.08
CA MET A 89 -16.23 -2.86 2.13
C MET A 89 -16.30 -1.44 1.60
N ALA A 90 -15.40 -1.07 0.70
CA ALA A 90 -15.44 0.23 0.06
C ALA A 90 -16.76 0.39 -0.70
N GLU A 91 -17.18 -0.60 -1.48
CA GLU A 91 -18.49 -0.59 -2.16
C GLU A 91 -19.65 -0.40 -1.18
N PHE A 92 -19.64 -1.10 -0.04
CA PHE A 92 -20.68 -0.92 0.98
C PHE A 92 -20.68 0.48 1.60
N LEU A 93 -19.50 1.02 1.91
CA LEU A 93 -19.33 2.38 2.45
C LEU A 93 -19.64 3.50 1.45
N ALA A 94 -19.78 3.18 0.15
CA ALA A 94 -20.21 4.13 -0.88
C ALA A 94 -21.62 4.67 -0.61
N HIS A 95 -22.44 3.91 0.10
CA HIS A 95 -23.83 4.26 0.39
C HIS A 95 -23.98 5.31 1.50
N GLY A 96 -22.88 5.71 2.14
CA GLY A 96 -22.86 6.76 3.16
C GLY A 96 -22.11 6.33 4.43
N PRO A 97 -22.18 7.14 5.50
CA PRO A 97 -21.60 6.78 6.77
C PRO A 97 -22.37 5.62 7.42
N ILE A 98 -21.66 4.53 7.73
CA ILE A 98 -22.24 3.31 8.30
C ILE A 98 -21.52 2.96 9.59
N LYS A 99 -22.27 2.51 10.60
CA LYS A 99 -21.73 2.11 11.89
C LYS A 99 -20.93 0.81 11.77
N GLU A 100 -19.81 0.74 12.47
CA GLU A 100 -18.95 -0.46 12.50
C GLU A 100 -19.70 -1.72 12.93
N THR A 101 -20.63 -1.59 13.89
CA THR A 101 -21.50 -2.68 14.33
C THR A 101 -22.31 -3.26 13.19
N ASP A 102 -22.88 -2.38 12.36
CA ASP A 102 -23.78 -2.73 11.28
C ASP A 102 -22.98 -3.33 10.12
N ILE A 103 -21.76 -2.85 9.89
CA ILE A 103 -20.81 -3.44 8.94
C ILE A 103 -20.46 -4.86 9.37
N VAL A 104 -20.04 -5.06 10.62
CA VAL A 104 -19.67 -6.40 11.13
C VAL A 104 -20.85 -7.36 11.04
N GLU A 105 -22.05 -6.92 11.42
CA GLU A 105 -23.26 -7.75 11.34
C GLU A 105 -23.58 -8.13 9.89
N ARG A 106 -23.50 -7.17 8.97
CA ARG A 106 -23.79 -7.41 7.54
C ARG A 106 -22.81 -8.37 6.89
N PHE A 107 -21.53 -8.28 7.24
CA PHE A 107 -20.47 -9.09 6.65
C PHE A 107 -20.18 -10.40 7.42
N SER A 108 -20.79 -10.60 8.60
CA SER A 108 -20.59 -11.81 9.42
C SER A 108 -20.84 -13.15 8.71
N PRO A 109 -21.73 -13.28 7.71
CA PRO A 109 -21.89 -14.53 6.97
C PRO A 109 -20.74 -14.84 5.99
N LEU A 110 -20.00 -13.81 5.58
CA LEU A 110 -18.94 -13.92 4.57
C LEU A 110 -17.55 -13.96 5.18
N MET A 111 -17.36 -13.29 6.33
CA MET A 111 -16.05 -13.08 6.92
C MET A 111 -16.12 -12.85 8.43
N ASP A 112 -15.03 -13.17 9.11
CA ASP A 112 -14.92 -13.01 10.55
C ASP A 112 -14.81 -11.53 10.94
N ARG A 113 -15.30 -11.17 12.14
CA ARG A 113 -15.15 -9.81 12.71
C ARG A 113 -13.71 -9.28 12.62
N LYS A 114 -12.73 -10.16 12.83
CA LYS A 114 -11.31 -9.78 12.74
C LYS A 114 -10.93 -9.34 11.32
N GLU A 115 -11.38 -10.06 10.31
CA GLU A 115 -11.10 -9.73 8.91
C GLU A 115 -11.80 -8.44 8.52
N VAL A 116 -13.01 -8.20 9.03
CA VAL A 116 -13.72 -6.92 8.85
C VAL A 116 -12.90 -5.75 9.39
N HIS A 117 -12.45 -5.87 10.64
CA HIS A 117 -11.64 -4.81 11.24
C HIS A 117 -10.31 -4.62 10.51
N GLN A 118 -9.65 -5.71 10.08
CA GLN A 118 -8.41 -5.64 9.30
C GLN A 118 -8.62 -4.89 7.99
N ALA A 119 -9.70 -5.17 7.27
CA ALA A 119 -10.03 -4.47 6.03
C ALA A 119 -10.35 -2.98 6.28
N LEU A 120 -11.19 -2.66 7.28
CA LEU A 120 -11.52 -1.27 7.63
C LEU A 120 -10.28 -0.46 8.03
N TYR A 121 -9.40 -1.03 8.86
CA TYR A 121 -8.16 -0.35 9.25
C TYR A 121 -7.17 -0.22 8.09
N ALA A 122 -7.07 -1.23 7.22
CA ALA A 122 -6.26 -1.12 6.01
C ALA A 122 -6.77 -0.01 5.07
N LEU A 123 -8.08 0.11 4.88
CA LEU A 123 -8.70 1.19 4.11
C LEU A 123 -8.40 2.57 4.72
N ARG A 124 -8.44 2.69 6.05
CA ARG A 124 -8.09 3.93 6.76
C ARG A 124 -6.63 4.31 6.59
N ASP A 125 -5.74 3.35 6.80
CA ASP A 125 -4.30 3.56 6.72
C ASP A 125 -3.90 3.88 5.27
N GLY A 126 -4.61 3.30 4.29
CA GLY A 126 -4.52 3.62 2.88
C GLY A 126 -5.17 4.94 2.46
N LYS A 127 -5.79 5.69 3.38
CA LYS A 127 -6.49 6.98 3.14
C LYS A 127 -7.68 6.88 2.20
N VAL A 128 -8.33 5.73 2.16
CA VAL A 128 -9.54 5.48 1.35
C VAL A 128 -10.81 5.68 2.18
N ALA A 129 -10.76 5.30 3.46
CA ALA A 129 -11.87 5.45 4.39
C ALA A 129 -11.43 6.26 5.61
N ASN A 130 -12.40 6.87 6.27
CA ASN A 130 -12.19 7.49 7.57
C ASN A 130 -13.29 7.05 8.54
N SER A 131 -13.01 7.20 9.83
CA SER A 131 -13.98 6.90 10.88
C SER A 131 -14.20 8.11 11.78
N THR A 132 -15.46 8.38 12.07
CA THR A 132 -15.88 9.37 13.06
C THR A 132 -16.28 8.63 14.32
N GLN A 133 -15.80 9.13 15.46
CA GLN A 133 -16.15 8.61 16.77
C GLN A 133 -17.38 9.35 17.30
N GLU A 134 -18.43 8.61 17.63
CA GLU A 134 -19.66 9.14 18.22
C GLU A 134 -19.82 8.60 19.64
N THR A 135 -20.17 9.48 20.57
CA THR A 135 -20.46 9.11 21.96
C THR A 135 -21.96 8.91 22.13
N VAL A 136 -22.41 7.68 22.34
CA VAL A 136 -23.82 7.37 22.53
C VAL A 136 -24.13 7.31 24.01
N ARG A 137 -25.14 8.08 24.42
CA ARG A 137 -25.68 8.10 25.79
C ARG A 137 -27.07 7.51 25.77
N LEU A 138 -27.29 6.43 26.54
CA LEU A 138 -28.65 5.97 26.86
C LEU A 138 -29.06 6.51 28.22
N PRO A 139 -30.34 6.90 28.39
CA PRO A 139 -30.88 7.28 29.68
C PRO A 139 -30.63 6.23 30.77
N ASP A 140 -30.66 4.94 30.40
CA ASP A 140 -30.59 3.82 31.35
C ASP A 140 -29.15 3.38 31.69
N LYS A 141 -28.13 3.84 30.95
CA LYS A 141 -26.73 3.46 31.19
C LYS A 141 -25.91 4.65 31.68
N LYS A 142 -25.36 4.51 32.89
CA LYS A 142 -24.46 5.52 33.50
C LYS A 142 -23.20 5.79 32.69
N ASN A 143 -22.69 4.79 31.97
CA ASN A 143 -21.48 4.94 31.17
C ASN A 143 -21.86 5.12 29.69
N PRO A 144 -21.47 6.25 29.06
CA PRO A 144 -21.57 6.37 27.61
C PRO A 144 -20.68 5.32 26.95
N TRP A 145 -21.12 4.76 25.83
CA TRP A 145 -20.24 3.93 25.00
C TRP A 145 -19.87 4.67 23.72
N VAL A 146 -18.74 4.25 23.17
CA VAL A 146 -18.18 4.79 21.94
C VAL A 146 -18.62 3.93 20.77
N GLN A 147 -19.10 4.56 19.71
CA GLN A 147 -19.43 3.93 18.45
C GLN A 147 -18.65 4.58 17.31
N TYR A 148 -18.17 3.76 16.37
CA TYR A 148 -17.48 4.24 15.19
C TYR A 148 -18.40 4.19 13.98
N SER A 149 -18.45 5.31 13.25
CA SER A 149 -19.13 5.44 11.95
C SER A 149 -18.06 5.58 10.88
N TRP A 150 -18.10 4.72 9.87
CA TRP A 150 -17.12 4.64 8.78
C TRP A 150 -17.71 5.22 7.50
N TYR A 151 -16.89 5.92 6.71
CA TYR A 151 -17.29 6.51 5.43
C TYR A 151 -16.08 6.61 4.49
N LEU A 152 -16.34 6.71 3.18
CA LEU A 152 -15.30 6.85 2.17
C LEU A 152 -14.85 8.30 1.97
N THR A 153 -13.56 8.48 1.72
CA THR A 153 -12.92 9.75 1.37
C THR A 153 -12.05 9.58 0.11
N LEU A 154 -12.71 9.37 -1.04
CA LEU A 154 -12.04 9.08 -2.32
C LEU A 154 -11.11 10.21 -2.78
N ASP A 155 -11.49 11.47 -2.56
CA ASP A 155 -10.65 12.62 -2.93
C ASP A 155 -9.33 12.66 -2.13
N GLU A 156 -9.38 12.28 -0.85
CA GLU A 156 -8.20 12.16 -0.01
C GLU A 156 -7.32 10.99 -0.48
N ALA A 157 -7.94 9.89 -0.90
CA ALA A 157 -7.24 8.75 -1.48
C ALA A 157 -6.46 9.15 -2.74
N LEU A 158 -7.11 9.85 -3.68
CA LEU A 158 -6.48 10.37 -4.89
C LEU A 158 -5.35 11.36 -4.57
N PHE A 159 -5.58 12.26 -3.63
CA PHE A 159 -4.54 13.20 -3.20
C PHE A 159 -3.33 12.46 -2.60
N HIS A 160 -3.56 11.42 -1.83
CA HIS A 160 -2.50 10.61 -1.24
C HIS A 160 -1.75 9.79 -2.30
N LEU A 161 -2.45 9.23 -3.28
CA LEU A 161 -1.87 8.56 -4.45
C LEU A 161 -0.99 9.52 -5.25
N PHE A 162 -1.50 10.70 -5.60
CA PHE A 162 -0.72 11.74 -6.24
C PHE A 162 0.56 12.08 -5.46
N GLY A 163 0.45 12.23 -4.13
CA GLY A 163 1.61 12.50 -3.28
C GLY A 163 2.64 11.36 -3.26
N LYS A 164 2.22 10.09 -3.42
CA LYS A 164 3.14 8.95 -3.58
C LYS A 164 3.86 9.02 -4.92
N GLU A 165 3.13 9.19 -6.01
CA GLU A 165 3.70 9.23 -7.36
C GLU A 165 4.66 10.42 -7.51
N GLN A 166 4.34 11.57 -6.90
CA GLN A 166 5.21 12.74 -6.90
C GLN A 166 6.50 12.53 -6.11
N ARG A 167 6.49 11.72 -5.04
CA ARG A 167 7.72 11.34 -4.32
C ARG A 167 8.61 10.47 -5.20
N VAL A 168 8.05 9.45 -5.84
CA VAL A 168 8.78 8.60 -6.80
C VAL A 168 9.40 9.44 -7.91
N LEU A 169 8.64 10.39 -8.48
CA LEU A 169 9.16 11.29 -9.50
C LEU A 169 10.33 12.13 -8.99
N ARG A 170 10.23 12.69 -7.78
CA ARG A 170 11.30 13.48 -7.18
C ARG A 170 12.57 12.65 -7.01
N ASP A 171 12.44 11.43 -6.51
CA ASP A 171 13.58 10.54 -6.29
C ASP A 171 14.24 10.15 -7.62
N LEU A 172 13.45 9.90 -8.67
CA LEU A 172 13.96 9.68 -10.03
C LEU A 172 14.74 10.90 -10.55
N LYS A 173 14.20 12.12 -10.39
CA LYS A 173 14.89 13.35 -10.80
C LYS A 173 16.21 13.56 -10.05
N LEU A 174 16.21 13.35 -8.73
CA LEU A 174 17.42 13.41 -7.91
C LEU A 174 18.45 12.37 -8.35
N THR A 175 18.00 11.17 -8.69
CA THR A 175 18.89 10.11 -9.20
C THR A 175 19.47 10.47 -10.56
N VAL A 176 18.67 11.07 -11.47
CA VAL A 176 19.16 11.58 -12.75
C VAL A 176 20.22 12.66 -12.56
N GLU A 177 19.99 13.61 -11.66
CA GLU A 177 20.96 14.67 -11.34
C GLU A 177 22.23 14.09 -10.74
N TYR A 178 22.11 13.13 -9.82
CA TYR A 178 23.24 12.42 -9.23
C TYR A 178 24.07 11.68 -10.27
N GLU A 179 23.43 10.94 -11.19
CA GLU A 179 24.13 10.21 -12.24
C GLU A 179 24.76 11.13 -13.30
N LYS A 180 24.19 12.32 -13.55
CA LYS A 180 24.75 13.33 -14.47
C LYS A 180 25.94 14.08 -13.90
N THR A 181 25.92 14.36 -12.60
CA THR A 181 26.94 15.17 -11.93
C THR A 181 28.17 14.34 -11.56
N ASN A 182 27.99 13.05 -11.31
CA ASN A 182 29.06 12.16 -10.90
C ASN A 182 29.58 11.32 -12.05
N ASN A 183 30.90 11.19 -12.13
CA ASN A 183 31.55 10.19 -12.95
C ASN A 183 31.72 8.90 -12.14
N PHE A 184 31.50 7.75 -12.79
CA PHE A 184 31.55 6.47 -12.11
C PHE A 184 32.61 5.56 -12.70
N TYR A 185 33.14 4.71 -11.83
CA TYR A 185 34.07 3.66 -12.15
C TYR A 185 33.48 2.34 -11.68
N ALA A 186 33.65 1.31 -12.49
CA ALA A 186 33.14 -0.02 -12.21
C ALA A 186 34.28 -1.04 -12.22
N CYS A 187 34.17 -2.02 -11.33
CA CYS A 187 35.06 -3.17 -11.36
C CYS A 187 34.68 -4.08 -12.56
N PRO A 188 35.64 -4.54 -13.37
CA PRO A 188 35.37 -5.47 -14.48
C PRO A 188 34.75 -6.80 -14.00
N SER A 189 35.10 -7.24 -12.79
CA SER A 189 34.49 -8.41 -12.12
C SER A 189 33.12 -8.13 -11.49
N ARG A 190 32.51 -6.96 -11.77
CA ARG A 190 31.18 -6.54 -11.30
C ARG A 190 30.99 -6.53 -9.78
N CYS A 191 32.06 -6.36 -9.01
CA CYS A 191 31.97 -6.34 -7.55
C CYS A 191 31.22 -5.09 -7.02
N MET A 192 31.50 -3.91 -7.59
CA MET A 192 30.87 -2.65 -7.19
C MET A 192 31.07 -1.53 -8.22
N LYS A 193 30.20 -0.53 -8.15
CA LYS A 193 30.30 0.78 -8.83
C LYS A 193 30.62 1.85 -7.78
N MET A 194 31.55 2.77 -8.08
CA MET A 194 31.93 3.87 -7.20
C MET A 194 32.00 5.19 -7.96
N THR A 195 31.81 6.31 -7.27
CA THR A 195 32.06 7.64 -7.83
C THR A 195 33.56 7.90 -7.99
N PHE A 196 33.93 8.86 -8.83
CA PHE A 196 35.31 9.27 -9.05
C PHE A 196 36.06 9.54 -7.74
N ASP A 197 35.51 10.33 -6.82
CA ASP A 197 36.20 10.68 -5.56
C ASP A 197 36.54 9.44 -4.72
N LYS A 198 35.60 8.48 -4.67
CA LYS A 198 35.82 7.22 -3.96
C LYS A 198 36.84 6.35 -4.68
N ALA A 199 36.75 6.23 -6.00
CA ALA A 199 37.71 5.47 -6.80
C ALA A 199 39.12 6.07 -6.68
N TYR A 200 39.25 7.40 -6.67
CA TYR A 200 40.50 8.11 -6.47
C TYR A 200 41.12 7.80 -5.10
N SER A 201 40.30 7.77 -4.03
CA SER A 201 40.79 7.47 -2.67
C SER A 201 41.39 6.05 -2.52
N VAL A 202 40.93 5.09 -3.33
CA VAL A 202 41.43 3.70 -3.34
C VAL A 202 42.40 3.44 -4.51
N GLY A 203 42.86 4.49 -5.19
CA GLY A 203 43.80 4.38 -6.31
C GLY A 203 43.24 3.60 -7.50
N PHE A 204 41.94 3.71 -7.76
CA PHE A 204 41.20 3.00 -8.81
C PHE A 204 41.31 1.47 -8.75
N ARG A 205 41.56 0.90 -7.55
CA ARG A 205 41.56 -0.55 -7.34
C ARG A 205 40.36 -0.99 -6.54
N CYS A 206 39.72 -2.05 -6.98
CA CYS A 206 38.57 -2.63 -6.28
C CYS A 206 39.02 -3.18 -4.92
N PRO A 207 38.41 -2.77 -3.80
CA PRO A 207 38.78 -3.25 -2.47
C PRO A 207 38.43 -4.73 -2.23
N ASN A 208 37.57 -5.33 -3.07
CA ASN A 208 37.12 -6.71 -2.91
C ASN A 208 38.00 -7.71 -3.68
N CYS A 209 38.41 -7.38 -4.91
CA CYS A 209 39.15 -8.31 -5.79
C CYS A 209 40.52 -7.78 -6.26
N GLY A 210 40.90 -6.56 -5.91
CA GLY A 210 42.19 -5.94 -6.29
C GLY A 210 42.30 -5.52 -7.77
N ALA A 211 41.28 -5.80 -8.59
CA ALA A 211 41.27 -5.45 -10.00
C ALA A 211 41.19 -3.92 -10.21
N GLU A 212 41.83 -3.44 -11.28
CA GLU A 212 41.75 -2.04 -11.69
C GLU A 212 40.33 -1.71 -12.19
N MET A 213 39.80 -0.59 -11.73
CA MET A 213 38.46 -0.12 -12.06
C MET A 213 38.51 0.71 -13.33
N SER A 214 37.55 0.49 -14.24
CA SER A 214 37.43 1.25 -15.49
C SER A 214 36.34 2.30 -15.38
N TYR A 215 36.48 3.40 -16.12
CA TYR A 215 35.41 4.37 -16.30
C TYR A 215 34.14 3.69 -16.84
N LEU A 216 32.99 4.05 -16.28
CA LEU A 216 31.68 3.59 -16.71
C LEU A 216 30.92 4.75 -17.33
N ASP A 217 30.56 4.59 -18.61
CA ASP A 217 29.64 5.51 -19.26
C ASP A 217 28.21 5.28 -18.74
N ASN A 218 27.66 6.28 -18.07
CA ASN A 218 26.31 6.23 -17.50
C ASN A 218 25.25 6.87 -18.39
N ASN A 219 25.60 7.40 -19.57
CA ASN A 219 24.62 7.91 -20.53
C ASN A 219 23.42 6.95 -20.77
N PRO A 220 23.61 5.64 -21.00
CA PRO A 220 22.47 4.73 -21.17
C PRO A 220 21.61 4.61 -19.91
N ALA A 221 22.22 4.64 -18.72
CA ALA A 221 21.48 4.60 -17.45
C ALA A 221 20.68 5.89 -17.24
N ILE A 222 21.29 7.05 -17.51
CA ILE A 222 20.66 8.36 -17.43
C ILE A 222 19.46 8.44 -18.36
N ASP A 223 19.59 7.95 -19.60
CA ASP A 223 18.49 8.01 -20.57
C ASP A 223 17.33 7.10 -20.18
N ASN A 224 17.61 5.92 -19.62
CA ASN A 224 16.56 5.05 -19.06
C ASN A 224 15.86 5.72 -17.86
N LEU A 225 16.62 6.34 -16.96
CA LEU A 225 16.06 7.08 -15.83
C LEU A 225 15.22 8.29 -16.26
N LYS A 226 15.65 9.04 -17.29
CA LYS A 226 14.86 10.14 -17.86
C LYS A 226 13.56 9.64 -18.48
N LYS A 227 13.58 8.51 -19.20
CA LYS A 227 12.36 7.90 -19.76
C LYS A 227 11.40 7.51 -18.64
N ALA A 228 11.90 6.88 -17.58
CA ALA A 228 11.10 6.54 -16.40
C ALA A 228 10.51 7.79 -15.73
N ALA A 229 11.31 8.84 -15.52
CA ALA A 229 10.84 10.11 -14.96
C ALA A 229 9.78 10.77 -15.84
N CYS A 230 9.93 10.75 -17.18
CA CYS A 230 8.95 11.29 -18.12
C CYS A 230 7.62 10.53 -18.05
N MET A 231 7.64 9.19 -18.04
CA MET A 231 6.42 8.39 -17.86
C MET A 231 5.75 8.69 -16.52
N GLN A 232 6.55 8.82 -15.45
CA GLN A 232 6.07 9.14 -14.12
C GLN A 232 5.45 10.54 -14.04
N GLU A 233 6.01 11.52 -14.76
CA GLU A 233 5.43 12.87 -14.88
C GLU A 233 4.04 12.84 -15.52
N MET A 234 3.89 12.07 -16.60
CA MET A 234 2.60 11.92 -17.29
C MET A 234 1.54 11.33 -16.34
N LEU A 235 1.88 10.26 -15.62
CA LEU A 235 1.00 9.65 -14.63
C LEU A 235 0.60 10.62 -13.52
N CYS A 236 1.56 11.37 -12.97
CA CYS A 236 1.29 12.39 -11.96
C CYS A 236 0.29 13.44 -12.48
N GLY A 237 0.45 13.90 -13.72
CA GLY A 237 -0.44 14.87 -14.34
C GLY A 237 -1.87 14.34 -14.54
N GLU A 238 -2.01 13.07 -14.90
CA GLU A 238 -3.31 12.42 -15.07
C GLU A 238 -4.07 12.33 -13.73
N ILE A 239 -3.41 11.88 -12.66
CA ILE A 239 -4.00 11.84 -11.31
C ILE A 239 -4.33 13.24 -10.80
N GLU A 240 -3.44 14.21 -11.04
CA GLU A 240 -3.64 15.61 -10.63
C GLU A 240 -4.90 16.23 -11.26
N SER A 241 -5.15 15.92 -12.54
CA SER A 241 -6.32 16.44 -13.26
C SER A 241 -7.65 15.97 -12.67
N ARG A 242 -7.67 14.76 -12.09
CA ARG A 242 -8.85 14.12 -11.50
C ARG A 242 -9.04 14.52 -10.04
N CYS A 243 -7.96 14.75 -9.30
CA CYS A 243 -8.00 15.11 -7.88
C CYS A 243 -8.55 16.54 -7.64
N GLU A 244 -9.69 16.64 -6.94
CA GLU A 244 -10.28 17.93 -6.56
C GLU A 244 -9.42 18.72 -5.57
N ILE A 245 -8.82 18.03 -4.59
CA ILE A 245 -7.94 18.64 -3.59
C ILE A 245 -6.73 19.30 -4.25
N CYS A 246 -6.13 18.66 -5.27
CA CYS A 246 -5.03 19.25 -6.04
C CYS A 246 -5.47 20.53 -6.76
N ARG A 247 -6.59 20.48 -7.48
CA ARG A 247 -7.16 21.65 -8.19
C ARG A 247 -7.46 22.81 -7.23
N ALA A 248 -8.04 22.52 -6.07
CA ALA A 248 -8.34 23.52 -5.04
C ALA A 248 -7.06 24.19 -4.52
N ARG A 249 -6.00 23.41 -4.21
CA ARG A 249 -4.71 23.96 -3.75
C ARG A 249 -4.06 24.89 -4.76
N GLN A 250 -4.06 24.52 -6.05
CA GLN A 250 -3.50 25.38 -7.10
C GLN A 250 -4.24 26.72 -7.21
N SER A 251 -5.57 26.70 -7.06
CA SER A 251 -6.37 27.93 -7.08
C SER A 251 -6.03 28.89 -5.93
N LEU A 252 -5.76 28.33 -4.74
CA LEU A 252 -5.34 29.10 -3.56
C LEU A 252 -3.92 29.66 -3.72
N GLN A 253 -2.99 28.89 -4.31
CA GLN A 253 -1.64 29.37 -4.60
C GLN A 253 -1.66 30.55 -5.59
N LYS A 254 -2.45 30.45 -6.67
CA LYS A 254 -2.62 31.54 -7.66
C LYS A 254 -3.24 32.82 -7.07
N LYS A 255 -4.11 32.69 -6.05
CA LYS A 255 -4.66 33.83 -5.31
C LYS A 255 -3.64 34.47 -4.37
N ARG A 256 -2.69 33.69 -3.83
CA ARG A 256 -1.62 34.19 -2.94
C ARG A 256 -0.47 34.86 -3.68
N SER A 257 -0.26 34.51 -4.95
CA SER A 257 0.79 35.08 -5.80
C SER A 257 0.35 36.32 -6.60
N ARG A 258 -0.88 36.81 -6.37
CA ARG A 258 -1.44 38.03 -6.95
C ARG A 258 -1.61 39.06 -5.85
#